data_AF-A0AAU5VTZ2-F1
#
_entry.id   AF-A0AAU5VTZ2-F1
#
_cell.length_a   1.000
_cell.length_b   1.000
_cell.length_c   1.000
_cell.angle_alpha   90.00
_cell.angle_beta   90.00
_cell.angle_gamma   90.00
#
_symmetry.space_group_name_H-M   'P 1'
#
loop_
_entity.id
_entity.type
_entity.pdbx_description
1 polymer ?
#
loop_
_entity_poly.entity_id
_entity_poly.type
_entity_poly.pdbx_seq_one_letter_code
_entity_poly.pdbx_strand_id
1 'polypeptide(L)'
;MWPSDAVTLSARVSWEICTGVSRDTQKNAGLGTKLRAAATIAEKAAETYRNAALSRTMHTLKSQDFQVAGITGSTVSDIVYDSGMVSGAGRQIYDQVMDGRDEDLCPMCRHTEISELDHVLPKKAFPALCVAPDNLVGTCDYCNSKKSNITTEVAGRVLLHPNFENVSTERWLKAEVSAGSPGVLRYFVAAPPHWDAVFADRVRHQFGFLNLATRYSSKANQTLGGMRQHFTKQLEKSHEAGLRIYLEDLASSHRADDLNGWAGVAYSAWAADDDFCQGSFNAESGPRAQVNDHGMENFKITWMQGGLRRESVVRYSAKAAGDYASYKRAEAGVSDVRIVRVR
;
A
#
# COMPACT_ATOMS: atom_id res chain seq x y z
N MET A 1 1.59 -0.26 -7.94
CA MET A 1 0.91 0.78 -7.17
C MET A 1 0.18 1.70 -8.14
N TRP A 2 -0.58 2.68 -7.67
CA TRP A 2 -0.97 3.78 -8.55
C TRP A 2 0.17 4.81 -8.57
N PRO A 3 0.61 5.25 -9.76
CA PRO A 3 1.77 6.12 -9.89
C PRO A 3 1.54 7.47 -9.17
N SER A 4 2.62 8.04 -8.66
CA SER A 4 2.69 9.44 -8.20
C SER A 4 3.46 10.28 -9.20
N ASP A 5 3.20 11.58 -9.27
CA ASP A 5 4.10 12.48 -9.99
C ASP A 5 5.35 12.71 -9.14
N ALA A 6 6.48 12.18 -9.61
CA ALA A 6 7.74 12.33 -8.90
C ALA A 6 8.25 13.76 -9.06
N VAL A 7 8.64 14.38 -7.93
CA VAL A 7 9.36 15.65 -7.96
C VAL A 7 10.69 15.46 -8.71
N THR A 8 10.93 16.27 -9.74
CA THR A 8 12.09 16.13 -10.64
C THR A 8 13.38 16.72 -10.10
N LEU A 9 13.36 17.27 -8.88
CA LEU A 9 14.51 17.84 -8.20
C LEU A 9 15.52 16.76 -7.80
N SER A 10 16.81 17.00 -8.00
CA SER A 10 17.85 16.06 -7.57
C SER A 10 17.97 16.03 -6.04
N ALA A 11 18.36 14.87 -5.50
CA ALA A 11 18.61 14.72 -4.07
C ALA A 11 19.70 15.67 -3.55
N ARG A 12 20.70 15.97 -4.39
CA ARG A 12 21.73 16.96 -4.07
C ARG A 12 21.15 18.34 -3.82
N VAL A 13 20.34 18.84 -4.76
CA VAL A 13 19.75 20.18 -4.65
C VAL A 13 18.80 20.25 -3.46
N SER A 14 18.00 19.21 -3.23
CA SER A 14 17.16 19.11 -2.04
C SER A 14 17.98 19.20 -0.74
N TRP A 15 19.10 18.47 -0.68
CA TRP A 15 20.02 18.51 0.46
C TRP A 15 20.65 19.89 0.68
N GLU A 16 21.14 20.52 -0.39
CA GLU A 16 21.74 21.86 -0.34
C GLU A 16 20.73 22.91 0.15
N ILE A 17 19.48 22.85 -0.32
CA ILE A 17 18.39 23.71 0.17
C ILE A 17 18.14 23.49 1.66
N CYS A 18 18.00 22.22 2.09
CA CYS A 18 17.68 21.88 3.47
C CYS A 18 18.83 22.19 4.45
N THR A 19 20.08 22.25 3.97
CA THR A 19 21.27 22.50 4.81
C THR A 19 21.83 23.92 4.68
N GLY A 20 21.35 24.72 3.72
CA GLY A 20 21.94 26.02 3.38
C GLY A 20 22.07 26.99 4.56
N VAL A 21 21.11 26.99 5.48
CA VAL A 21 21.11 27.86 6.68
C VAL A 21 21.73 27.23 7.92
N SER A 22 22.24 25.99 7.84
CA SER A 22 22.89 25.34 8.98
C SER A 22 24.12 26.14 9.41
N ARG A 23 24.28 26.51 10.67
CA ARG A 23 25.42 27.35 11.11
C ARG A 23 26.41 26.56 11.97
N ASP A 24 27.67 26.96 11.91
CA ASP A 24 28.66 26.49 12.87
C ASP A 24 28.62 27.36 14.12
N THR A 25 28.68 26.71 15.28
CA THR A 25 28.80 27.35 16.59
C THR A 25 29.89 26.63 17.37
N GLN A 26 30.43 27.29 18.39
CA GLN A 26 31.41 26.67 19.27
C GLN A 26 30.90 25.36 19.91
N LYS A 27 29.58 25.25 20.12
CA LYS A 27 28.93 24.08 20.74
C LYS A 27 28.71 22.91 19.78
N ASN A 28 28.64 23.15 18.47
CA ASN A 28 28.33 22.09 17.48
C ASN A 28 29.54 21.62 16.68
N ALA A 29 30.75 22.09 17.00
CA ALA A 29 32.02 21.58 16.47
C ALA A 29 32.04 21.42 14.93
N GLY A 30 31.56 22.44 14.22
CA GLY A 30 31.57 22.48 12.76
C GLY A 30 30.47 21.66 12.08
N LEU A 31 29.38 21.33 12.79
CA LEU A 31 28.31 20.48 12.28
C LEU A 31 27.64 21.05 11.02
N GLY A 32 27.43 22.36 10.93
CA GLY A 32 26.81 22.99 9.76
C GLY A 32 27.66 22.83 8.51
N THR A 33 28.98 23.01 8.64
CA THR A 33 29.92 22.75 7.53
C THR A 33 29.92 21.27 7.13
N LYS A 34 29.91 20.34 8.08
CA LYS A 34 29.84 18.90 7.78
C LYS A 34 28.55 18.52 7.05
N LEU A 35 27.40 19.06 7.47
CA LEU A 35 26.11 18.81 6.82
C LEU A 35 26.07 19.34 5.39
N ARG A 36 26.53 20.57 5.14
CA ARG A 36 26.61 21.10 3.76
C ARG A 36 27.55 20.28 2.87
N ALA A 37 28.69 19.84 3.40
CA ALA A 37 29.64 19.02 2.67
C ALA A 37 29.10 17.61 2.33
N ALA A 38 28.05 17.15 3.02
CA ALA A 38 27.45 15.83 2.79
C ALA A 38 26.53 15.75 1.54
N ALA A 39 26.36 16.83 0.77
CA ALA A 39 25.51 16.83 -0.42
C ALA A 39 25.89 15.75 -1.44
N THR A 40 27.19 15.49 -1.64
CA THR A 40 27.68 14.43 -2.53
C THR A 40 27.40 13.01 -2.00
N ILE A 41 27.35 12.84 -0.68
CA ILE A 41 26.96 11.58 -0.04
C ILE A 41 25.47 11.33 -0.31
N ALA A 42 24.64 12.36 -0.12
CA ALA A 42 23.19 12.29 -0.39
C ALA A 42 22.89 11.99 -1.86
N GLU A 43 23.62 12.60 -2.79
CA GLU A 43 23.51 12.34 -4.23
C GLU A 43 23.80 10.88 -4.58
N LYS A 44 24.97 10.37 -4.17
CA LYS A 44 25.36 8.97 -4.42
C LYS A 44 24.41 7.96 -3.75
N ALA A 45 23.94 8.28 -2.55
CA ALA A 45 22.92 7.49 -1.86
C ALA A 45 21.63 7.41 -2.66
N ALA A 46 21.14 8.54 -3.17
CA ALA A 46 19.93 8.60 -3.99
C ALA A 46 20.09 7.84 -5.33
N GLU A 47 21.24 7.90 -5.98
CA GLU A 47 21.53 7.10 -7.18
C GLU A 47 21.46 5.60 -6.88
N THR A 48 22.10 5.17 -5.79
CA THR A 48 22.07 3.76 -5.35
C THR A 48 20.64 3.31 -5.06
N TYR A 49 19.87 4.16 -4.37
CA TYR A 49 18.46 3.93 -4.06
C TYR A 49 17.62 3.80 -5.33
N ARG A 50 17.73 4.77 -6.26
CA ARG A 50 16.96 4.81 -7.51
C ARG A 50 17.24 3.59 -8.38
N ASN A 51 18.50 3.18 -8.50
CA ASN A 51 18.87 1.97 -9.23
C ASN A 51 18.23 0.72 -8.63
N ALA A 52 18.20 0.60 -7.30
CA ALA A 52 17.56 -0.51 -6.61
C ALA A 52 16.03 -0.47 -6.74
N ALA A 53 15.41 0.71 -6.72
CA ALA A 53 13.97 0.86 -6.95
C ALA A 53 13.57 0.45 -8.38
N LEU A 54 14.28 0.96 -9.40
CA LEU A 54 14.07 0.62 -10.81
C LEU A 54 14.29 -0.88 -11.09
N SER A 55 15.28 -1.49 -10.43
CA SER A 55 15.59 -2.91 -10.57
C SER A 55 14.77 -3.82 -9.65
N ARG A 56 13.86 -3.26 -8.83
CA ARG A 56 13.04 -3.97 -7.82
C ARG A 56 13.86 -4.76 -6.79
N THR A 57 15.05 -4.27 -6.44
CA THR A 57 16.00 -4.90 -5.50
C THR A 57 16.14 -4.13 -4.18
N MET A 58 15.22 -3.23 -3.81
CA MET A 58 15.34 -2.44 -2.57
C MET A 58 15.59 -3.25 -1.28
N HIS A 59 15.15 -4.52 -1.23
CA HIS A 59 15.43 -5.43 -0.11
C HIS A 59 16.93 -5.72 0.12
N THR A 60 17.79 -5.44 -0.86
CA THR A 60 19.24 -5.62 -0.73
C THR A 60 19.94 -4.44 -0.07
N LEU A 61 19.26 -3.28 0.02
CA LEU A 61 19.86 -2.06 0.58
C LEU A 61 20.09 -2.22 2.09
N LYS A 62 21.30 -1.90 2.55
CA LYS A 62 21.66 -1.93 3.97
C LYS A 62 21.81 -0.51 4.48
N SER A 63 21.19 -0.20 5.62
CA SER A 63 21.22 1.14 6.21
C SER A 63 22.63 1.70 6.40
N GLN A 64 23.60 0.85 6.73
CA GLN A 64 25.01 1.20 6.88
C GLN A 64 25.63 1.90 5.66
N ASP A 65 25.11 1.66 4.46
CA ASP A 65 25.61 2.26 3.22
C ASP A 65 25.03 3.67 2.97
N PHE A 66 24.10 4.11 3.82
CA PHE A 66 23.34 5.37 3.69
C PHE A 66 23.57 6.32 4.86
N GLN A 67 24.69 6.15 5.59
CA GLN A 67 25.06 6.99 6.72
C GLN A 67 25.76 8.27 6.26
N VAL A 68 25.65 9.33 7.09
CA VAL A 68 26.43 10.57 6.90
C VAL A 68 27.64 10.52 7.84
N ALA A 69 28.85 10.57 7.27
CA ALA A 69 30.08 10.36 8.02
C ALA A 69 30.21 11.34 9.22
N GLY A 70 30.39 10.77 10.42
CA GLY A 70 30.61 11.55 11.65
C GLY A 70 29.37 12.27 12.21
N ILE A 71 28.17 11.98 11.68
CA ILE A 71 26.90 12.57 12.16
C ILE A 71 25.88 11.43 12.36
N THR A 72 25.23 11.39 13.53
CA THR A 72 24.23 10.35 13.80
C THR A 72 23.00 10.54 12.92
N GLY A 73 22.33 9.45 12.55
CA GLY A 73 21.10 9.52 11.74
C GLY A 73 19.98 10.33 12.38
N SER A 74 19.87 10.30 13.72
CA SER A 74 18.93 11.17 14.46
C SER A 74 19.28 12.64 14.28
N THR A 75 20.54 13.03 14.44
CA THR A 75 20.99 14.43 14.23
C THR A 75 20.74 14.89 12.80
N VAL A 76 20.96 14.03 11.80
CA VAL A 76 20.63 14.34 10.41
C VAL A 76 19.13 14.54 10.23
N SER A 77 18.30 13.62 10.75
CA SER A 77 16.83 13.74 10.69
C SER A 77 16.34 15.05 11.31
N ASP A 78 16.78 15.37 12.52
CA ASP A 78 16.28 16.54 13.26
C ASP A 78 16.67 17.87 12.57
N ILE A 79 17.87 17.94 12.00
CA ILE A 79 18.38 19.17 11.39
C ILE A 79 18.01 19.26 9.91
N VAL A 80 18.31 18.24 9.11
CA VAL A 80 18.16 18.30 7.65
C VAL A 80 16.69 18.12 7.28
N TYR A 81 15.99 17.15 7.86
CA TYR A 81 14.58 16.93 7.56
C TYR A 81 13.67 17.84 8.38
N ASP A 82 13.66 17.74 9.72
CA ASP A 82 12.64 18.47 10.51
C ASP A 82 12.86 20.00 10.45
N SER A 83 14.09 20.47 10.63
CA SER A 83 14.40 21.91 10.57
C SER A 83 14.58 22.42 9.13
N GLY A 84 15.23 21.65 8.26
CA GLY A 84 15.58 22.07 6.90
C GLY A 84 14.45 21.92 5.88
N MET A 85 13.76 20.77 5.89
CA MET A 85 12.68 20.45 4.95
C MET A 85 11.30 20.83 5.49
N VAL A 86 10.92 20.38 6.69
CA VAL A 86 9.55 20.58 7.19
C VAL A 86 9.30 22.03 7.61
N SER A 87 10.27 22.65 8.28
CA SER A 87 10.13 24.03 8.82
C SER A 87 10.99 25.06 8.09
N GLY A 88 11.85 24.62 7.15
CA GLY A 88 12.89 25.44 6.54
C GLY A 88 12.65 25.73 5.06
N ALA A 89 13.73 26.07 4.36
CA ALA A 89 13.69 26.38 2.93
C ALA A 89 13.22 25.20 2.06
N GLY A 90 13.43 23.97 2.52
CA GLY A 90 12.97 22.77 1.83
C GLY A 90 11.46 22.55 1.88
N ARG A 91 10.70 23.44 2.55
CA ARG A 91 9.25 23.33 2.66
C ARG A 91 8.55 23.33 1.30
N GLN A 92 9.11 24.06 0.34
CA GLN A 92 8.60 24.05 -1.04
C GLN A 92 8.68 22.65 -1.68
N ILE A 93 9.70 21.85 -1.36
CA ILE A 93 9.85 20.47 -1.86
C ILE A 93 8.84 19.57 -1.16
N TYR A 94 8.69 19.73 0.16
CA TYR A 94 7.68 19.02 0.95
C TYR A 94 6.28 19.23 0.34
N ASP A 95 5.89 20.49 0.13
CA ASP A 95 4.57 20.84 -0.40
C ASP A 95 4.38 20.29 -1.82
N GLN A 96 5.41 20.33 -2.68
CA GLN A 96 5.34 19.70 -4.01
C GLN A 96 5.08 18.19 -3.97
N VAL A 97 5.67 17.46 -3.02
CA VAL A 97 5.41 16.01 -2.88
C VAL A 97 3.99 15.74 -2.36
N MET A 98 3.44 16.65 -1.56
CA MET A 98 2.07 16.56 -1.05
C MET A 98 1.03 16.93 -2.11
N ASP A 99 1.30 17.97 -2.91
CA ASP A 99 0.38 18.53 -3.91
C ASP A 99 0.46 17.83 -5.28
N GLY A 100 1.51 17.04 -5.54
CA GLY A 100 1.82 16.48 -6.86
C GLY A 100 0.94 15.29 -7.29
N ARG A 101 -0.38 15.36 -7.15
CA ARG A 101 -1.30 14.33 -7.69
C ARG A 101 -2.61 14.90 -8.21
N ASP A 102 -3.03 14.35 -9.35
CA ASP A 102 -4.34 14.62 -9.96
C ASP A 102 -5.53 14.14 -9.09
N GLU A 103 -5.30 13.14 -8.23
CA GLU A 103 -6.27 12.65 -7.25
C GLU A 103 -5.64 12.69 -5.86
N ASP A 104 -6.34 13.31 -4.89
CA ASP A 104 -5.89 13.41 -3.50
C ASP A 104 -5.78 12.04 -2.79
N LEU A 105 -6.05 10.92 -3.45
CA LEU A 105 -6.02 9.58 -2.84
C LEU A 105 -4.59 9.05 -2.61
N CYS A 106 -4.39 8.46 -1.42
CA CYS A 106 -3.13 7.84 -1.05
C CYS A 106 -2.72 6.73 -2.04
N PRO A 107 -1.51 6.75 -2.64
CA PRO A 107 -1.08 5.76 -3.64
C PRO A 107 -0.95 4.35 -3.08
N MET A 108 -0.72 4.24 -1.77
CA MET A 108 -0.51 2.96 -1.11
C MET A 108 -1.79 2.13 -1.07
N CYS A 109 -2.93 2.80 -0.89
CA CYS A 109 -4.20 2.14 -0.58
C CYS A 109 -5.40 2.59 -1.43
N ARG A 110 -5.31 3.71 -2.15
CA ARG A 110 -6.41 4.36 -2.90
C ARG A 110 -7.76 4.27 -2.20
N HIS A 111 -7.77 4.73 -0.95
CA HIS A 111 -8.95 4.65 -0.08
C HIS A 111 -9.22 5.94 0.67
N THR A 112 -8.17 6.58 1.18
CA THR A 112 -8.22 7.83 1.94
C THR A 112 -7.27 8.84 1.33
N GLU A 113 -7.57 10.10 1.57
CA GLU A 113 -6.78 11.24 1.09
C GLU A 113 -5.36 11.24 1.68
N ILE A 114 -4.45 11.91 0.98
CA ILE A 114 -3.09 12.17 1.42
C ILE A 114 -3.14 13.21 2.54
N SER A 115 -2.41 12.94 3.61
CA SER A 115 -2.38 13.82 4.79
C SER A 115 -0.97 13.95 5.38
N GLU A 116 -0.05 13.05 5.03
CA GLU A 116 1.29 12.98 5.61
C GLU A 116 2.35 12.73 4.53
N LEU A 117 3.55 13.27 4.75
CA LEU A 117 4.73 12.90 3.97
C LEU A 117 5.39 11.68 4.61
N ASP A 118 5.55 10.59 3.85
CA ASP A 118 6.22 9.36 4.28
C ASP A 118 7.57 9.21 3.59
N HIS A 119 8.51 8.53 4.27
CA HIS A 119 9.78 8.08 3.70
C HIS A 119 9.70 6.60 3.37
N VAL A 120 9.91 6.21 2.11
CA VAL A 120 9.89 4.79 1.72
C VAL A 120 10.91 3.99 2.53
N LEU A 121 12.14 4.49 2.65
CA LEU A 121 13.14 4.03 3.60
C LEU A 121 13.28 5.00 4.78
N PRO A 122 13.31 4.51 6.04
CA PRO A 122 13.16 5.37 7.22
C PRO A 122 14.26 6.43 7.36
N LYS A 123 13.85 7.69 7.53
CA LYS A 123 14.78 8.86 7.60
C LYS A 123 15.91 8.75 8.62
N LYS A 124 15.69 8.09 9.76
CA LYS A 124 16.72 7.91 10.81
C LYS A 124 17.69 6.78 10.50
N ALA A 125 17.23 5.72 9.83
CA ALA A 125 18.05 4.57 9.47
C ALA A 125 18.82 4.81 8.16
N PHE A 126 18.25 5.60 7.24
CA PHE A 126 18.84 5.97 5.95
C PHE A 126 18.99 7.50 5.86
N PRO A 127 19.81 8.12 6.73
CA PRO A 127 19.87 9.58 6.86
C PRO A 127 20.31 10.31 5.60
N ALA A 128 21.13 9.71 4.74
CA ALA A 128 21.49 10.31 3.45
C ALA A 128 20.29 10.46 2.48
N LEU A 129 19.18 9.74 2.73
CA LEU A 129 17.95 9.80 1.92
C LEU A 129 16.82 10.60 2.60
N CYS A 130 17.05 11.22 3.76
CA CYS A 130 15.97 11.83 4.55
C CYS A 130 15.26 13.00 3.86
N VAL A 131 15.88 13.59 2.84
CA VAL A 131 15.31 14.66 2.01
C VAL A 131 15.40 14.35 0.51
N ALA A 132 15.73 13.11 0.14
CA ALA A 132 15.82 12.70 -1.26
C ALA A 132 14.41 12.56 -1.86
N PRO A 133 14.02 13.34 -2.90
CA PRO A 133 12.64 13.32 -3.40
C PRO A 133 12.13 11.95 -3.82
N ASP A 134 12.98 11.09 -4.39
CA ASP A 134 12.64 9.71 -4.74
C ASP A 134 12.26 8.83 -3.53
N ASN A 135 12.73 9.18 -2.33
CA ASN A 135 12.43 8.48 -1.08
C ASN A 135 11.20 9.07 -0.37
N LEU A 136 10.62 10.17 -0.86
CA LEU A 136 9.51 10.88 -0.25
C LEU A 136 8.21 10.64 -1.02
N VAL A 137 7.13 10.36 -0.29
CA VAL A 137 5.82 10.14 -0.89
C VAL A 137 4.70 10.68 0.01
N GLY A 138 3.78 11.46 -0.57
CA GLY A 138 2.51 11.78 0.09
C GLY A 138 1.65 10.53 0.30
N THR A 139 1.26 10.27 1.55
CA THR A 139 0.44 9.12 1.96
C THR A 139 -0.65 9.52 2.94
N CYS A 140 -1.62 8.65 3.20
CA CYS A 140 -2.54 8.86 4.31
C CYS A 140 -1.90 8.44 5.65
N ASP A 141 -2.38 9.06 6.72
CA ASP A 141 -2.03 8.78 8.12
C ASP A 141 -2.01 7.28 8.46
N TYR A 142 -3.02 6.52 8.03
CA TYR A 142 -3.15 5.08 8.31
C TYR A 142 -2.00 4.30 7.68
N CYS A 143 -1.69 4.57 6.41
CA CYS A 143 -0.65 3.86 5.69
C CYS A 143 0.74 4.22 6.23
N ASN A 144 0.98 5.52 6.48
CA ASN A 144 2.22 6.01 7.07
C ASN A 144 2.46 5.36 8.44
N SER A 145 1.48 5.44 9.34
CA SER A 145 1.57 4.89 10.70
C SER A 145 1.79 3.37 10.68
N LYS A 146 1.13 2.66 9.76
CA LYS A 146 1.26 1.20 9.66
C LYS A 146 2.60 0.76 9.11
N LYS A 147 3.12 1.45 8.08
CA LYS A 147 4.46 1.20 7.53
C LYS A 147 5.54 1.57 8.53
N SER A 148 5.42 2.73 9.16
CA SER A 148 6.37 3.26 10.14
C SER A 148 7.81 3.10 9.62
N ASN A 149 8.70 2.54 10.45
CA ASN A 149 10.10 2.30 10.13
C ASN A 149 10.38 0.88 9.58
N ILE A 150 9.35 0.17 9.13
CA ILE A 150 9.50 -1.22 8.68
C ILE A 150 10.32 -1.27 7.39
N THR A 151 11.35 -2.11 7.40
CA THR A 151 12.13 -2.52 6.23
C THR A 151 12.18 -4.04 6.16
N THR A 152 12.55 -4.59 5.01
CA THR A 152 12.63 -6.04 4.85
C THR A 152 13.71 -6.43 3.86
N GLU A 153 14.39 -7.53 4.17
CA GLU A 153 15.36 -8.18 3.27
C GLU A 153 14.70 -9.26 2.40
N VAL A 154 13.40 -9.47 2.57
CA VAL A 154 12.63 -10.47 1.82
C VAL A 154 12.00 -9.79 0.60
N ALA A 155 12.47 -10.13 -0.60
CA ALA A 155 12.00 -9.55 -1.87
C ALA A 155 10.47 -9.51 -1.99
N GLY A 156 9.79 -10.63 -1.68
CA GLY A 156 8.34 -10.75 -1.74
C GLY A 156 7.55 -9.95 -0.69
N ARG A 157 8.22 -9.31 0.27
CA ARG A 157 7.59 -8.49 1.32
C ARG A 157 7.89 -7.00 1.17
N VAL A 158 8.65 -6.61 0.15
CA VAL A 158 8.87 -5.18 -0.14
C VAL A 158 7.54 -4.60 -0.64
N LEU A 159 7.01 -3.59 0.06
CA LEU A 159 5.85 -2.84 -0.43
C LEU A 159 6.15 -2.26 -1.82
N LEU A 160 5.14 -2.13 -2.67
CA LEU A 160 5.38 -1.55 -3.99
C LEU A 160 5.81 -0.09 -3.84
N HIS A 161 6.70 0.39 -4.67
CA HIS A 161 7.11 1.79 -4.62
C HIS A 161 6.14 2.67 -5.40
N PRO A 162 5.53 3.72 -4.80
CA PRO A 162 4.57 4.61 -5.46
C PRO A 162 5.09 5.23 -6.76
N ASN A 163 6.33 5.71 -6.75
CA ASN A 163 6.92 6.45 -7.86
C ASN A 163 7.56 5.55 -8.94
N PHE A 164 7.90 4.30 -8.63
CA PHE A 164 8.68 3.44 -9.55
C PHE A 164 7.90 2.21 -10.04
N GLU A 165 6.73 1.91 -9.47
CA GLU A 165 6.00 0.68 -9.80
C GLU A 165 4.50 0.90 -10.00
N ASN A 166 4.05 0.63 -11.23
CA ASN A 166 2.66 0.73 -11.61
C ASN A 166 1.97 -0.65 -11.67
N VAL A 167 0.85 -0.79 -10.96
CA VAL A 167 -0.05 -1.97 -11.03
C VAL A 167 -1.46 -1.60 -11.51
N SER A 168 -1.72 -0.33 -11.81
CA SER A 168 -3.04 0.14 -12.21
C SER A 168 -3.39 -0.22 -13.65
N THR A 169 -2.41 -0.61 -14.48
CA THR A 169 -2.58 -0.87 -15.91
C THR A 169 -3.20 -2.23 -16.23
N GLU A 170 -3.26 -3.15 -15.27
CA GLU A 170 -3.80 -4.51 -15.46
C GLU A 170 -4.79 -4.88 -14.35
N ARG A 171 -5.79 -5.72 -14.64
CA ARG A 171 -6.77 -6.14 -13.64
C ARG A 171 -6.19 -7.19 -12.70
N TRP A 172 -5.97 -6.82 -11.45
CA TRP A 172 -5.52 -7.73 -10.39
C TRP A 172 -6.44 -7.74 -9.18
N LEU A 173 -7.27 -6.71 -8.97
CA LEU A 173 -8.24 -6.68 -7.88
C LEU A 173 -9.55 -7.33 -8.31
N LYS A 174 -10.03 -8.29 -7.50
CA LYS A 174 -11.35 -8.91 -7.65
C LYS A 174 -12.11 -8.90 -6.34
N ALA A 175 -13.41 -9.09 -6.44
CA ALA A 175 -14.29 -9.34 -5.30
C ALA A 175 -15.36 -10.37 -5.68
N GLU A 176 -15.94 -10.98 -4.66
CA GLU A 176 -17.10 -11.86 -4.78
C GLU A 176 -18.08 -11.55 -3.64
N VAL A 177 -19.37 -11.82 -3.87
CA VAL A 177 -20.37 -11.75 -2.82
C VAL A 177 -20.10 -12.86 -1.81
N SER A 178 -20.10 -12.51 -0.53
CA SER A 178 -19.93 -13.48 0.55
C SER A 178 -21.20 -14.30 0.66
N ALA A 179 -21.06 -15.63 0.59
CA ALA A 179 -22.18 -16.56 0.68
C ALA A 179 -23.09 -16.28 1.89
N GLY A 180 -24.41 -16.25 1.66
CA GLY A 180 -25.42 -16.00 2.69
C GLY A 180 -25.45 -14.56 3.23
N SER A 181 -24.73 -13.62 2.61
CA SER A 181 -24.76 -12.21 2.98
C SER A 181 -25.65 -11.39 2.05
N PRO A 182 -26.24 -10.27 2.52
CA PRO A 182 -27.03 -9.37 1.67
C PRO A 182 -26.13 -8.46 0.83
N GLY A 183 -25.27 -9.07 0.00
CA GLY A 183 -24.36 -8.39 -0.93
C GLY A 183 -23.01 -7.95 -0.36
N VAL A 184 -22.57 -8.49 0.78
CA VAL A 184 -21.27 -8.12 1.38
C VAL A 184 -20.13 -8.69 0.56
N LEU A 185 -19.22 -7.84 0.10
CA LEU A 185 -18.12 -8.25 -0.78
C LEU A 185 -16.86 -8.66 -0.02
N ARG A 186 -16.22 -9.74 -0.48
CA ARG A 186 -14.86 -10.12 -0.10
C ARG A 186 -13.90 -9.79 -1.23
N TYR A 187 -13.00 -8.84 -1.00
CA TYR A 187 -11.97 -8.45 -1.97
C TYR A 187 -10.71 -9.30 -1.83
N PHE A 188 -10.05 -9.58 -2.95
CA PHE A 188 -8.80 -10.34 -3.01
C PHE A 188 -7.96 -10.01 -4.24
N VAL A 189 -6.66 -10.35 -4.17
CA VAL A 189 -5.72 -10.20 -5.29
C VAL A 189 -5.77 -11.44 -6.16
N ALA A 190 -6.25 -11.28 -7.39
CA ALA A 190 -6.14 -12.24 -8.48
C ALA A 190 -5.02 -11.79 -9.44
N ALA A 191 -3.77 -12.09 -9.07
CA ALA A 191 -2.61 -11.69 -9.86
C ALA A 191 -2.67 -12.28 -11.29
N PRO A 192 -2.44 -11.46 -12.34
CA PRO A 192 -2.31 -11.94 -13.71
C PRO A 192 -1.28 -13.07 -13.85
N PRO A 193 -1.54 -14.12 -14.65
CA PRO A 193 -0.66 -15.29 -14.75
C PRO A 193 0.75 -15.00 -15.26
N HIS A 194 0.95 -13.92 -16.03
CA HIS A 194 2.25 -13.53 -16.57
C HIS A 194 3.09 -12.70 -15.59
N TRP A 195 2.56 -12.30 -14.44
CA TRP A 195 3.36 -11.67 -13.41
C TRP A 195 4.36 -12.66 -12.82
N ASP A 196 5.59 -12.21 -12.60
CA ASP A 196 6.56 -13.00 -11.86
C ASP A 196 6.06 -13.24 -10.42
N ALA A 197 6.47 -14.36 -9.83
CA ALA A 197 5.99 -14.80 -8.53
C ALA A 197 6.31 -13.79 -7.41
N VAL A 198 7.47 -13.13 -7.49
CA VAL A 198 7.90 -12.15 -6.48
C VAL A 198 7.02 -10.91 -6.52
N PHE A 199 6.74 -10.38 -7.71
CA PHE A 199 5.87 -9.24 -7.89
C PHE A 199 4.43 -9.54 -7.43
N ALA A 200 3.88 -10.70 -7.79
CA ALA A 200 2.57 -11.15 -7.33
C ALA A 200 2.51 -11.24 -5.79
N ASP A 201 3.56 -11.78 -5.16
CA ASP A 201 3.67 -11.84 -3.70
C ASP A 201 3.74 -10.47 -3.05
N ARG A 202 4.42 -9.50 -3.67
CA ARG A 202 4.47 -8.11 -3.17
C ARG A 202 3.11 -7.43 -3.23
N VAL A 203 2.34 -7.62 -4.31
CA VAL A 203 0.97 -7.08 -4.41
C VAL A 203 0.07 -7.69 -3.35
N ARG A 204 0.11 -9.02 -3.17
CA ARG A 204 -0.63 -9.72 -2.09
C ARG A 204 -0.20 -9.24 -0.71
N HIS A 205 1.11 -9.10 -0.50
CA HIS A 205 1.68 -8.65 0.76
C HIS A 205 1.18 -7.25 1.10
N GLN A 206 1.27 -6.29 0.18
CA GLN A 206 0.75 -4.94 0.39
C GLN A 206 -0.76 -4.94 0.65
N PHE A 207 -1.54 -5.70 -0.12
CA PHE A 207 -2.99 -5.78 0.03
C PHE A 207 -3.39 -6.27 1.43
N GLY A 208 -2.72 -7.31 1.92
CA GLY A 208 -2.90 -7.83 3.28
C GLY A 208 -2.34 -6.87 4.34
N PHE A 209 -1.13 -6.38 4.16
CA PHE A 209 -0.45 -5.47 5.09
C PHE A 209 -1.28 -4.22 5.34
N LEU A 210 -1.91 -3.63 4.32
CA LEU A 210 -2.73 -2.42 4.46
C LEU A 210 -4.21 -2.70 4.77
N ASN A 211 -4.58 -3.95 5.07
CA ASN A 211 -5.94 -4.41 5.35
C ASN A 211 -6.96 -3.98 4.27
N LEU A 212 -6.55 -3.97 2.99
CA LEU A 212 -7.36 -3.40 1.91
C LEU A 212 -8.66 -4.17 1.70
N ALA A 213 -8.66 -5.50 1.91
CA ALA A 213 -9.88 -6.30 1.81
C ALA A 213 -11.03 -5.76 2.68
N THR A 214 -10.72 -5.46 3.95
CA THR A 214 -11.71 -4.97 4.92
C THR A 214 -12.10 -3.53 4.63
N ARG A 215 -11.11 -2.67 4.31
CA ARG A 215 -11.36 -1.25 4.02
C ARG A 215 -12.21 -1.06 2.77
N TYR A 216 -11.94 -1.82 1.71
CA TYR A 216 -12.75 -1.81 0.48
C TYR A 216 -14.13 -2.41 0.69
N SER A 217 -14.24 -3.54 1.41
CA SER A 217 -15.54 -4.13 1.77
C SER A 217 -16.40 -3.13 2.56
N SER A 218 -15.80 -2.38 3.49
CA SER A 218 -16.53 -1.34 4.25
C SER A 218 -17.10 -0.25 3.35
N LYS A 219 -16.35 0.23 2.35
CA LYS A 219 -16.84 1.24 1.39
C LYS A 219 -17.92 0.66 0.48
N ALA A 220 -17.71 -0.55 -0.03
CA ALA A 220 -18.71 -1.24 -0.84
C ALA A 220 -20.03 -1.43 -0.06
N ASN A 221 -19.96 -1.80 1.22
CA ASN A 221 -21.15 -1.95 2.07
C ASN A 221 -21.87 -0.62 2.31
N GLN A 222 -21.13 0.48 2.47
CA GLN A 222 -21.70 1.82 2.57
C GLN A 222 -22.42 2.21 1.27
N THR A 223 -21.77 2.03 0.12
CA THR A 223 -22.36 2.27 -1.21
C THR A 223 -23.58 1.41 -1.44
N LEU A 224 -23.52 0.12 -1.13
CA LEU A 224 -24.65 -0.79 -1.23
C LEU A 224 -25.82 -0.27 -0.39
N GLY A 225 -25.58 0.12 0.86
CA GLY A 225 -26.58 0.72 1.73
C GLY A 225 -27.30 1.93 1.11
N GLY A 226 -26.55 2.84 0.48
CA GLY A 226 -27.10 3.99 -0.23
C GLY A 226 -27.83 3.65 -1.54
N MET A 227 -27.44 2.56 -2.19
CA MET A 227 -27.97 2.15 -3.50
C MET A 227 -29.10 1.11 -3.44
N ARG A 228 -29.38 0.49 -2.29
CA ARG A 228 -30.37 -0.62 -2.19
C ARG A 228 -31.71 -0.30 -2.84
N GLN A 229 -32.28 0.86 -2.51
CA GLN A 229 -33.56 1.30 -3.07
C GLN A 229 -33.51 1.50 -4.59
N HIS A 230 -32.37 1.98 -5.11
CA HIS A 230 -32.19 2.12 -6.55
C HIS A 230 -32.11 0.75 -7.23
N PHE A 231 -31.35 -0.19 -6.67
CA PHE A 231 -31.25 -1.54 -7.19
C PHE A 231 -32.59 -2.27 -7.16
N THR A 232 -33.39 -2.12 -6.09
CA THR A 232 -34.77 -2.65 -6.04
C THR A 232 -35.62 -2.13 -7.19
N LYS A 233 -35.60 -0.81 -7.45
CA LYS A 233 -36.35 -0.21 -8.57
C LYS A 233 -35.89 -0.71 -9.93
N GLN A 234 -34.58 -0.88 -10.12
CA GLN A 234 -34.05 -1.44 -11.38
C GLN A 234 -34.51 -2.89 -11.56
N LEU A 235 -34.48 -3.70 -10.49
CA LEU A 235 -34.94 -5.08 -10.49
C LEU A 235 -36.45 -5.18 -10.78
N GLU A 236 -37.27 -4.33 -10.17
CA GLU A 236 -38.72 -4.29 -10.42
C GLU A 236 -39.04 -3.88 -11.87
N LYS A 237 -38.28 -2.92 -12.42
CA LYS A 237 -38.51 -2.38 -13.77
C LYS A 237 -38.04 -3.30 -14.88
N SER A 238 -36.90 -3.97 -14.68
CA SER A 238 -36.17 -4.62 -15.79
C SER A 238 -35.65 -6.02 -15.44
N HIS A 239 -36.10 -6.56 -14.29
CA HIS A 239 -35.75 -7.88 -13.79
C HIS A 239 -34.23 -8.07 -13.64
N GLU A 240 -33.82 -9.33 -13.44
CA GLU A 240 -32.43 -9.71 -13.18
C GLU A 240 -31.47 -9.18 -14.26
N ALA A 241 -31.83 -9.37 -15.54
CA ALA A 241 -31.01 -8.95 -16.66
C ALA A 241 -30.80 -7.42 -16.70
N GLY A 242 -31.84 -6.65 -16.41
CA GLY A 242 -31.74 -5.19 -16.37
C GLY A 242 -30.89 -4.66 -15.22
N LEU A 243 -31.03 -5.24 -14.03
CA LEU A 243 -30.17 -4.90 -12.90
C LEU A 243 -28.70 -5.25 -13.20
N ARG A 244 -28.45 -6.41 -13.82
CA ARG A 244 -27.11 -6.83 -14.22
C ARG A 244 -26.45 -5.85 -15.18
N ILE A 245 -27.15 -5.49 -16.26
CA ILE A 245 -26.65 -4.50 -17.25
C ILE A 245 -26.36 -3.16 -16.57
N TYR A 246 -27.26 -2.68 -15.71
CA TYR A 246 -27.05 -1.43 -14.97
C TYR A 246 -25.80 -1.45 -14.09
N LEU A 247 -25.56 -2.56 -13.37
CA LEU A 247 -24.35 -2.72 -12.56
C LEU A 247 -23.09 -2.83 -13.42
N GLU A 248 -23.15 -3.50 -14.57
CA GLU A 248 -22.03 -3.57 -15.53
C GLU A 248 -21.69 -2.19 -16.11
N ASP A 249 -22.68 -1.36 -16.40
CA ASP A 249 -22.48 0.02 -16.84
C ASP A 249 -21.79 0.87 -15.78
N LEU A 250 -22.23 0.79 -14.52
CA LEU A 250 -21.56 1.44 -13.39
C LEU A 250 -20.12 0.92 -13.23
N ALA A 251 -19.93 -0.38 -13.33
CA ALA A 251 -18.60 -0.99 -13.26
C ALA A 251 -17.68 -0.49 -14.37
N SER A 252 -18.18 -0.39 -15.60
CA SER A 252 -17.46 0.12 -16.76
C SER A 252 -17.05 1.58 -16.57
N SER A 253 -17.98 2.43 -16.13
CA SER A 253 -17.71 3.85 -15.85
C SER A 253 -16.63 4.03 -14.79
N HIS A 254 -16.73 3.34 -13.65
CA HIS A 254 -15.70 3.42 -12.61
C HIS A 254 -14.35 2.86 -13.04
N ARG A 255 -14.33 1.81 -13.88
CA ARG A 255 -13.07 1.21 -14.36
C ARG A 255 -12.39 2.00 -15.46
N ALA A 256 -13.13 2.88 -16.15
CA ALA A 256 -12.54 3.83 -17.10
C ALA A 256 -11.66 4.87 -16.37
N ASP A 257 -12.01 5.17 -15.12
CA ASP A 257 -11.24 6.04 -14.22
C ASP A 257 -10.14 5.26 -13.47
N ASP A 258 -10.53 4.24 -12.70
CA ASP A 258 -9.60 3.36 -11.99
C ASP A 258 -9.91 1.88 -12.23
N LEU A 259 -9.08 1.25 -13.07
CA LEU A 259 -9.21 -0.16 -13.45
C LEU A 259 -9.28 -1.11 -12.25
N ASN A 260 -8.58 -0.79 -11.16
CA ASN A 260 -8.55 -1.58 -9.92
C ASN A 260 -9.20 -0.85 -8.74
N GLY A 261 -10.03 0.16 -9.02
CA GLY A 261 -10.79 0.89 -8.02
C GLY A 261 -11.81 -0.02 -7.34
N TRP A 262 -11.94 0.10 -6.02
CA TRP A 262 -12.81 -0.78 -5.23
C TRP A 262 -14.27 -0.73 -5.70
N ALA A 263 -14.75 0.44 -6.17
CA ALA A 263 -16.12 0.66 -6.61
C ALA A 263 -16.43 -0.09 -7.92
N GLY A 264 -15.59 0.07 -8.95
CA GLY A 264 -15.76 -0.64 -10.22
C GLY A 264 -15.69 -2.16 -10.03
N VAL A 265 -14.81 -2.62 -9.13
CA VAL A 265 -14.77 -4.03 -8.71
C VAL A 265 -16.03 -4.45 -7.95
N ALA A 266 -16.60 -3.58 -7.12
CA ALA A 266 -17.83 -3.87 -6.39
C ALA A 266 -19.00 -4.15 -7.33
N TYR A 267 -19.26 -3.22 -8.25
CA TYR A 267 -20.34 -3.34 -9.21
C TYR A 267 -20.15 -4.55 -10.13
N SER A 268 -18.92 -4.85 -10.55
CA SER A 268 -18.64 -6.07 -11.32
C SER A 268 -18.98 -7.35 -10.53
N ALA A 269 -18.66 -7.37 -9.23
CA ALA A 269 -18.90 -8.53 -8.38
C ALA A 269 -20.39 -8.74 -8.10
N TRP A 270 -21.14 -7.67 -7.87
CA TRP A 270 -22.60 -7.73 -7.73
C TRP A 270 -23.30 -8.12 -9.04
N ALA A 271 -22.84 -7.61 -10.18
CA ALA A 271 -23.37 -7.99 -11.49
C ALA A 271 -23.11 -9.47 -11.82
N ALA A 272 -22.02 -10.05 -11.33
CA ALA A 272 -21.66 -11.45 -11.58
C ALA A 272 -22.38 -12.44 -10.64
N ASP A 273 -23.07 -11.97 -9.61
CA ASP A 273 -23.71 -12.80 -8.59
C ASP A 273 -25.22 -12.92 -8.86
N ASP A 274 -25.67 -14.12 -9.23
CA ASP A 274 -27.06 -14.38 -9.62
C ASP A 274 -28.04 -14.09 -8.46
N ASP A 275 -27.71 -14.54 -7.25
CA ASP A 275 -28.53 -14.29 -6.05
C ASP A 275 -28.68 -12.79 -5.79
N PHE A 276 -27.60 -12.01 -5.93
CA PHE A 276 -27.65 -10.56 -5.83
C PHE A 276 -28.56 -9.95 -6.90
N CYS A 277 -28.38 -10.34 -8.18
CA CYS A 277 -29.22 -9.84 -9.26
C CYS A 277 -30.69 -10.27 -9.13
N GLN A 278 -31.00 -11.31 -8.36
CA GLN A 278 -32.36 -11.74 -8.01
C GLN A 278 -32.91 -11.07 -6.75
N GLY A 279 -32.12 -10.23 -6.07
CA GLY A 279 -32.59 -9.40 -4.96
C GLY A 279 -32.09 -9.81 -3.57
N SER A 280 -31.09 -10.69 -3.44
CA SER A 280 -30.54 -11.10 -2.14
C SER A 280 -30.01 -9.93 -1.30
N PHE A 281 -29.70 -8.79 -1.93
CA PHE A 281 -29.36 -7.55 -1.23
C PHE A 281 -30.53 -6.94 -0.42
N ASN A 282 -31.76 -7.40 -0.58
CA ASN A 282 -32.87 -6.98 0.29
C ASN A 282 -33.11 -7.95 1.45
N ALA A 283 -32.40 -9.08 1.51
CA ALA A 283 -32.52 -10.01 2.62
C ALA A 283 -32.15 -9.31 3.93
N GLU A 284 -32.95 -9.57 4.97
CA GLU A 284 -32.56 -9.18 6.32
C GLU A 284 -31.19 -9.78 6.62
N SER A 285 -30.32 -8.97 7.20
CA SER A 285 -29.06 -9.51 7.68
C SER A 285 -29.43 -10.54 8.74
N GLY A 286 -29.20 -11.84 8.47
CA GLY A 286 -29.02 -12.79 9.57
C GLY A 286 -28.03 -12.18 10.58
N PRO A 287 -28.15 -12.46 11.89
CA PRO A 287 -27.46 -11.71 12.93
C PRO A 287 -26.05 -11.41 12.50
N ARG A 288 -25.75 -10.11 12.29
CA ARG A 288 -24.41 -9.66 11.89
C ARG A 288 -23.47 -10.32 12.89
N ALA A 289 -22.67 -11.28 12.43
CA ALA A 289 -21.45 -11.61 13.15
C ALA A 289 -20.73 -10.27 13.23
N GLN A 290 -20.75 -9.66 14.41
CA GLN A 290 -20.07 -8.41 14.67
C GLN A 290 -18.63 -8.63 14.22
N VAL A 291 -18.23 -8.03 13.10
CA VAL A 291 -16.81 -7.93 12.73
C VAL A 291 -16.23 -6.83 13.60
N ASN A 292 -16.29 -7.05 14.90
CA ASN A 292 -15.40 -6.39 15.84
C ASN A 292 -14.03 -7.01 15.55
N ASP A 293 -12.97 -6.21 15.66
CA ASP A 293 -11.56 -6.67 15.60
C ASP A 293 -11.22 -7.72 16.70
N HIS A 294 -12.23 -8.20 17.45
CA HIS A 294 -12.17 -9.22 18.49
C HIS A 294 -12.07 -10.67 17.95
N GLY A 295 -12.10 -10.87 16.63
CA GLY A 295 -11.93 -12.19 16.00
C GLY A 295 -10.67 -12.33 15.14
N MET A 296 -9.85 -11.27 15.03
CA MET A 296 -8.61 -11.30 14.26
C MET A 296 -7.45 -11.74 15.15
N GLU A 297 -6.85 -12.86 14.79
CA GLU A 297 -5.78 -13.50 15.55
C GLU A 297 -4.53 -13.58 14.67
N ASN A 298 -3.36 -13.59 15.30
CA ASN A 298 -2.13 -13.84 14.58
C ASN A 298 -2.03 -15.34 14.29
N PHE A 299 -1.79 -15.70 13.03
CA PHE A 299 -1.52 -17.06 12.61
C PHE A 299 -0.15 -17.13 11.96
N LYS A 300 0.68 -18.05 12.44
CA LYS A 300 1.93 -18.43 11.79
C LYS A 300 1.66 -19.60 10.88
N ILE A 301 1.95 -19.42 9.60
CA ILE A 301 1.76 -20.39 8.55
C ILE A 301 3.15 -20.79 8.06
N THR A 302 3.50 -22.07 8.17
CA THR A 302 4.79 -22.59 7.71
C THR A 302 4.58 -23.64 6.64
N TRP A 303 5.43 -23.67 5.62
CA TRP A 303 5.37 -24.67 4.55
C TRP A 303 6.77 -24.99 4.02
N MET A 304 6.88 -26.06 3.25
CA MET A 304 8.08 -26.43 2.50
C MET A 304 7.88 -26.05 1.04
N GLN A 305 8.88 -25.41 0.42
CA GLN A 305 8.88 -25.09 -1.00
C GLN A 305 10.31 -25.07 -1.52
N GLY A 306 10.59 -25.86 -2.56
CA GLY A 306 11.95 -26.00 -3.12
C GLY A 306 12.98 -26.49 -2.09
N GLY A 307 12.58 -27.41 -1.20
CA GLY A 307 13.44 -27.96 -0.14
C GLY A 307 13.69 -27.01 1.05
N LEU A 308 13.17 -25.78 1.02
CA LEU A 308 13.34 -24.80 2.08
C LEU A 308 12.06 -24.64 2.91
N ARG A 309 12.23 -24.50 4.22
CA ARG A 309 11.15 -24.12 5.12
C ARG A 309 10.88 -22.63 4.99
N ARG A 310 9.61 -22.29 4.73
CA ARG A 310 9.10 -20.93 4.59
C ARG A 310 8.08 -20.65 5.69
N GLU A 311 7.89 -19.38 6.01
CA GLU A 311 6.89 -18.95 6.97
C GLU A 311 6.26 -17.60 6.62
N SER A 312 5.01 -17.43 7.04
CA SER A 312 4.24 -16.18 6.97
C SER A 312 3.50 -15.99 8.29
N VAL A 313 3.41 -14.75 8.77
CA VAL A 313 2.56 -14.39 9.90
C VAL A 313 1.47 -13.48 9.37
N VAL A 314 0.22 -13.91 9.53
CA VAL A 314 -0.96 -13.21 9.02
C VAL A 314 -1.90 -12.91 10.17
N ARG A 315 -2.50 -11.71 10.19
CA ARG A 315 -3.55 -11.36 11.14
C ARG A 315 -4.89 -11.50 10.43
N TYR A 316 -5.57 -12.61 10.71
CA TYR A 316 -6.82 -13.01 10.03
C TYR A 316 -7.83 -13.52 11.04
N SER A 317 -9.10 -13.62 10.63
CA SER A 317 -10.04 -14.50 11.33
C SER A 317 -9.61 -15.96 11.18
N ALA A 318 -9.99 -16.84 12.12
CA ALA A 318 -9.68 -18.27 12.04
C ALA A 318 -10.12 -18.91 10.71
N LYS A 319 -11.26 -18.48 10.16
CA LYS A 319 -11.74 -18.92 8.85
C LYS A 319 -10.81 -18.48 7.71
N ALA A 320 -10.47 -17.19 7.65
CA ALA A 320 -9.59 -16.65 6.60
C ALA A 320 -8.17 -17.21 6.68
N ALA A 321 -7.70 -17.54 7.88
CA ALA A 321 -6.45 -18.25 8.11
C ALA A 321 -6.49 -19.67 7.51
N GLY A 322 -7.62 -20.38 7.68
CA GLY A 322 -7.89 -21.67 7.05
C GLY A 322 -7.92 -21.59 5.52
N ASP A 323 -8.62 -20.60 4.96
CA ASP A 323 -8.70 -20.39 3.52
C ASP A 323 -7.30 -20.13 2.92
N TYR A 324 -6.49 -19.28 3.56
CA TYR A 324 -5.10 -19.04 3.15
C TYR A 324 -4.25 -20.32 3.16
N ALA A 325 -4.41 -21.18 4.17
CA ALA A 325 -3.71 -22.46 4.22
C ALA A 325 -4.11 -23.37 3.04
N SER A 326 -5.40 -23.39 2.68
CA SER A 326 -5.89 -24.14 1.52
C SER A 326 -5.33 -23.60 0.20
N TYR A 327 -5.28 -22.28 0.02
CA TYR A 327 -4.61 -21.67 -1.14
C TYR A 327 -3.13 -22.03 -1.22
N LYS A 328 -2.42 -21.98 -0.08
CA LYS A 328 -0.99 -22.36 -0.04
C LYS A 328 -0.78 -23.83 -0.39
N ARG A 329 -1.67 -24.73 0.02
CA ARG A 329 -1.59 -26.16 -0.37
C ARG A 329 -1.79 -26.39 -1.87
N ALA A 330 -2.49 -25.49 -2.56
CA ALA A 330 -2.74 -25.58 -4.00
C ALA A 330 -1.59 -25.04 -4.86
N GLU A 331 -0.59 -24.38 -4.27
CA GLU A 331 0.58 -23.87 -5.00
C GLU A 331 1.53 -25.01 -5.41
N ALA A 332 1.96 -25.00 -6.67
CA ALA A 332 2.88 -26.01 -7.19
C ALA A 332 4.21 -26.02 -6.42
N GLY A 333 4.65 -27.20 -6.00
CA GLY A 333 5.89 -27.38 -5.24
C GLY A 333 5.80 -26.99 -3.76
N VAL A 334 4.61 -26.65 -3.24
CA VAL A 334 4.36 -26.42 -1.82
C VAL A 334 3.90 -27.70 -1.12
N SER A 335 4.51 -28.00 0.02
CA SER A 335 4.16 -29.14 0.88
C SER A 335 4.23 -28.75 2.37
N ASP A 336 3.79 -29.62 3.27
CA ASP A 336 3.87 -29.43 4.73
C ASP A 336 3.29 -28.11 5.27
N VAL A 337 2.20 -27.62 4.66
CA VAL A 337 1.52 -26.39 5.11
C VAL A 337 0.89 -26.62 6.49
N ARG A 338 1.46 -25.98 7.51
CA ARG A 338 0.96 -25.93 8.88
C ARG A 338 0.51 -24.53 9.23
N ILE A 339 -0.59 -24.42 9.96
CA ILE A 339 -1.08 -23.17 10.51
C ILE A 339 -1.19 -23.29 12.02
N VAL A 340 -0.60 -22.33 12.72
CA VAL A 340 -0.59 -22.28 14.18
C VAL A 340 -1.04 -20.90 14.60
N ARG A 341 -2.06 -20.85 15.46
CA ARG A 341 -2.44 -19.61 16.13
C ARG A 341 -1.30 -19.17 17.05
N VAL A 342 -0.85 -17.94 16.88
CA VAL A 342 0.17 -17.30 17.71
C VAL A 342 -0.57 -16.45 18.74
N ARG A 343 -0.25 -16.67 20.02
CA ARG A 343 -0.80 -15.87 21.12
C ARG A 343 -0.19 -14.48 21.13
#